data_AF-A0A222E4W7-F1
#
_entry.id   AF-A0A222E4W7-F1
#
_cell.length_a   1.000
_cell.length_b   1.000
_cell.length_c   1.000
_cell.angle_alpha   90.00
_cell.angle_beta   90.00
_cell.angle_gamma   90.00
#
_symmetry.space_group_name_H-M   'P 1'
#
loop_
_entity.id
_entity.type
_entity.pdbx_description
1 polymer ?
#
loop_
_entity_poly.entity_id
_entity_poly.type
_entity_poly.pdbx_seq_one_letter_code
_entity_poly.pdbx_strand_id
1 'polypeptide(L)'
;MSNPMSKLSLRLRIFLFFCLIALGGTAIVLGALWVGHARALATTPANGFVFAGILASFGFVALTTGVWLLFDENVAKPIERLSARLRTRAHAGTGTTVDKDAARYLGDLAPAADAITAALSENAVSTAQRIANETARLTAEKTQLTALLTEIPVATLLINADDQIVLYDGQAAEVLAQQAVPRLNAPLADYFDPASIKAARTAMNKGGKEINRPLEGLDGQQSYDARFKPMQGGGYMMIIDAAHIEISPEAARPLVYDFDLMQGRGTAKLDETPIGKLTFTVFDTETTGLLPHKDEIVQIGAVRVVNGRIVPGEVIDQLVDPRRPIPPASTKVHKVTDAMVAGQPGIARAGRQFHCFARDSVIVAHNAPFDMAFLQRHKGRMGVVWDHPILDTVLLSAVLFGASETHTLDALCERLDVTIPEALRHTALGDARATAEVLVRMLPMLEARGLTTFGAVIAETRRHGRLLEDLN
;
A
#
# COMPACT_ATOMS: atom_id res chain seq x y z
N MET A 1 49.85 -25.20 -9.97
CA MET A 1 50.98 -25.02 -9.02
C MET A 1 50.53 -24.05 -7.94
N SER A 2 50.30 -24.52 -6.71
CA SER A 2 49.88 -23.67 -5.59
C SER A 2 51.03 -22.75 -5.19
N ASN A 3 50.86 -21.44 -5.40
CA ASN A 3 51.86 -20.45 -5.03
C ASN A 3 52.03 -20.45 -3.49
N PRO A 4 53.20 -20.79 -2.93
CA PRO A 4 53.39 -20.98 -1.48
C PRO A 4 53.06 -19.72 -0.65
N MET A 5 52.98 -18.55 -1.29
CA MET A 5 52.57 -17.32 -0.65
C MET A 5 51.09 -17.29 -0.24
N SER A 6 50.19 -18.09 -0.85
CA SER A 6 48.75 -18.04 -0.58
C SER A 6 48.32 -18.61 0.79
N LYS A 7 49.21 -19.35 1.47
CA LYS A 7 48.96 -19.93 2.81
C LYS A 7 49.49 -19.11 3.98
N LEU A 8 50.20 -18.00 3.71
CA LEU A 8 50.77 -17.14 4.75
C LEU A 8 49.67 -16.25 5.37
N SER A 9 49.71 -16.07 6.69
CA SER A 9 48.80 -15.15 7.38
C SER A 9 49.01 -13.71 6.91
N LEU A 10 47.94 -12.90 6.94
CA LEU A 10 48.00 -11.49 6.56
C LEU A 10 49.11 -10.75 7.34
N ARG A 11 49.28 -11.06 8.63
CA ARG A 11 50.33 -10.49 9.49
C ARG A 11 51.74 -10.80 8.97
N LEU A 12 51.99 -12.03 8.54
CA LEU A 12 53.30 -12.42 8.01
C LEU A 12 53.59 -11.77 6.66
N ARG A 13 52.55 -11.57 5.82
CA ARG A 13 52.71 -10.85 4.54
C ARG A 13 52.99 -9.37 4.74
N ILE A 14 52.28 -8.72 5.65
CA ILE A 14 52.57 -7.34 6.05
C ILE A 14 54.01 -7.22 6.55
N PHE A 15 54.45 -8.16 7.38
CA PHE A 15 55.83 -8.23 7.85
C PHE A 15 56.86 -8.35 6.71
N LEU A 16 56.58 -9.13 5.66
CA LEU A 16 57.47 -9.25 4.50
C LEU A 16 57.64 -7.92 3.74
N PHE A 17 56.62 -7.07 3.68
CA PHE A 17 56.76 -5.72 3.10
C PHE A 17 57.70 -4.84 3.94
N PHE A 18 57.64 -4.93 5.27
CA PHE A 18 58.59 -4.24 6.15
C PHE A 18 60.02 -4.76 5.98
N CYS A 19 60.19 -6.08 5.84
CA CYS A 19 61.50 -6.68 5.54
C CYS A 19 62.03 -6.19 4.18
N LEU A 20 61.18 -6.07 3.17
CA LEU A 20 61.55 -5.57 1.84
C LEU A 20 62.02 -4.10 1.90
N ILE A 21 61.33 -3.24 2.65
CA ILE A 21 61.76 -1.85 2.87
C ILE A 21 63.09 -1.81 3.61
N ALA A 22 63.27 -2.61 4.67
CA ALA A 22 64.49 -2.60 5.46
C ALA A 22 65.72 -3.08 4.67
N LEU A 23 65.59 -4.20 3.94
CA LEU A 23 66.66 -4.74 3.12
C LEU A 23 66.95 -3.86 1.90
N GLY A 24 65.90 -3.41 1.20
CA GLY A 24 66.04 -2.50 0.06
C GLY A 24 66.67 -1.17 0.45
N GLY A 25 66.25 -0.59 1.58
CA GLY A 25 66.81 0.63 2.13
C GLY A 25 68.29 0.49 2.48
N THR A 26 68.67 -0.63 3.09
CA THR A 26 70.07 -0.94 3.40
C THR A 26 70.91 -1.04 2.11
N ALA A 27 70.40 -1.72 1.09
CA ALA A 27 71.08 -1.85 -0.20
C ALA A 27 71.24 -0.49 -0.92
N ILE A 28 70.22 0.37 -0.86
CA ILE A 28 70.26 1.73 -1.42
C ILE A 28 71.35 2.56 -0.74
N VAL A 29 71.43 2.52 0.58
CA VAL A 29 72.45 3.26 1.34
C VAL A 29 73.85 2.76 1.00
N LEU A 30 74.07 1.44 1.00
CA LEU A 30 75.37 0.85 0.66
C LEU A 30 75.79 1.18 -0.78
N GLY A 31 74.87 1.08 -1.74
CA GLY A 31 75.12 1.44 -3.13
C GLY A 31 75.42 2.93 -3.31
N ALA A 32 74.64 3.79 -2.66
CA ALA A 32 74.85 5.23 -2.71
C ALA A 32 76.19 5.65 -2.10
N LEU A 33 76.58 5.04 -0.97
CA LEU A 33 77.89 5.28 -0.36
C LEU A 33 79.05 4.79 -1.24
N TRP A 34 78.90 3.63 -1.88
CA TRP A 34 79.91 3.09 -2.80
C TRP A 34 80.13 4.00 -4.01
N VAL A 35 79.05 4.45 -4.67
CA VAL A 35 79.13 5.39 -5.79
C VAL A 35 79.64 6.77 -5.32
N GLY A 36 79.21 7.22 -4.14
CA GLY A 36 79.68 8.46 -3.54
C GLY A 36 81.17 8.45 -3.25
N HIS A 37 81.72 7.34 -2.75
CA HIS A 37 83.14 7.17 -2.51
C HIS A 37 83.96 7.22 -3.80
N ALA A 38 83.52 6.51 -4.85
CA ALA A 38 84.16 6.56 -6.16
C ALA A 38 84.18 8.00 -6.73
N ARG A 39 83.10 8.75 -6.53
CA ARG A 39 83.00 10.15 -6.97
C ARG A 39 83.84 11.11 -6.12
N ALA A 40 83.98 10.83 -4.82
CA ALA A 40 84.85 11.59 -3.92
C ALA A 40 86.31 11.51 -4.34
N LEU A 41 86.78 10.32 -4.75
CA LEU A 41 88.14 10.10 -5.26
C LEU A 41 88.40 10.85 -6.58
N ALA A 42 87.37 11.01 -7.42
CA ALA A 42 87.49 11.68 -8.72
C ALA A 42 87.31 13.21 -8.66
N THR A 43 86.75 13.76 -7.57
CA THR A 43 86.42 15.19 -7.46
C THR A 43 86.86 15.78 -6.12
N THR A 44 85.93 15.96 -5.18
CA THR A 44 86.19 16.35 -3.79
C THR A 44 85.36 15.50 -2.84
N PRO A 45 85.80 15.29 -1.59
CA PRO A 45 85.03 14.55 -0.59
C PRO A 45 83.61 15.09 -0.40
N ALA A 46 83.47 16.43 -0.35
CA ALA A 46 82.16 17.09 -0.20
C ALA A 46 81.20 16.73 -1.34
N ASN A 47 81.66 16.75 -2.59
CA ASN A 47 80.83 16.41 -3.75
C ASN A 47 80.42 14.92 -3.75
N GLY A 48 81.28 14.02 -3.27
CA GLY A 48 80.96 12.61 -3.13
C GLY A 48 79.87 12.35 -2.08
N PHE A 49 79.96 12.97 -0.91
CA PHE A 49 78.93 12.85 0.14
C PHE A 49 77.59 13.46 -0.26
N VAL A 50 77.60 14.65 -0.86
CA VAL A 50 76.36 15.30 -1.35
C VAL A 50 75.69 14.42 -2.40
N PHE A 51 76.47 13.84 -3.33
CA PHE A 51 75.92 12.95 -4.35
C PHE A 51 75.34 11.65 -3.78
N ALA A 52 76.02 11.02 -2.82
CA ALA A 52 75.49 9.85 -2.12
C ALA A 52 74.17 10.16 -1.41
N GLY A 53 74.08 11.31 -0.72
CA GLY A 53 72.87 11.76 -0.04
C GLY A 53 71.69 11.96 -0.99
N ILE A 54 71.93 12.60 -2.14
CA ILE A 54 70.91 12.78 -3.19
C ILE A 54 70.46 11.42 -3.74
N LEU A 55 71.41 10.56 -4.11
CA LEU A 55 71.10 9.25 -4.69
C LEU A 55 70.34 8.35 -3.72
N ALA A 56 70.73 8.33 -2.44
CA ALA A 56 70.01 7.59 -1.40
C ALA A 56 68.59 8.14 -1.21
N SER A 57 68.42 9.46 -1.21
CA SER A 57 67.11 10.10 -1.06
C SER A 57 66.15 9.72 -2.18
N PHE A 58 66.60 9.80 -3.44
CA PHE A 58 65.80 9.35 -4.58
C PHE A 58 65.51 7.84 -4.54
N GLY A 59 66.50 7.05 -4.13
CA GLY A 59 66.32 5.60 -3.94
C GLY A 59 65.24 5.27 -2.90
N PHE A 60 65.25 5.95 -1.75
CA PHE A 60 64.24 5.74 -0.69
C PHE A 60 62.83 6.12 -1.15
N VAL A 61 62.69 7.23 -1.87
CA VAL A 61 61.38 7.64 -2.44
C VAL A 61 60.88 6.58 -3.43
N ALA A 62 61.75 6.10 -4.32
CA ALA A 62 61.39 5.07 -5.30
C ALA A 62 61.00 3.74 -4.64
N LEU A 63 61.76 3.29 -3.65
CA LEU A 63 61.48 2.06 -2.90
C LEU A 63 60.16 2.17 -2.13
N THR A 64 59.96 3.26 -1.40
CA THR A 64 58.74 3.48 -0.62
C THR A 64 57.51 3.53 -1.51
N THR A 65 57.60 4.23 -2.65
CA THR A 65 56.51 4.29 -3.64
C THR A 65 56.21 2.91 -4.24
N GLY A 66 57.24 2.15 -4.60
CA GLY A 66 57.07 0.80 -5.15
C GLY A 66 56.45 -0.18 -4.16
N VAL A 67 56.90 -0.15 -2.90
CA VAL A 67 56.32 -0.99 -1.83
C VAL A 67 54.89 -0.55 -1.50
N TRP A 68 54.61 0.75 -1.49
CA TRP A 68 53.26 1.28 -1.30
C TRP A 68 52.31 0.80 -2.40
N LEU A 69 52.71 0.87 -3.68
CA LEU A 69 51.89 0.36 -4.80
C LEU A 69 51.59 -1.14 -4.67
N LEU A 70 52.59 -1.93 -4.27
CA LEU A 70 52.40 -3.35 -4.03
C LEU A 70 51.45 -3.62 -2.85
N PHE A 71 51.54 -2.84 -1.78
CA PHE A 71 50.64 -2.95 -0.64
C PHE A 71 49.20 -2.54 -1.01
N ASP A 72 49.04 -1.45 -1.74
CA ASP A 72 47.75 -0.92 -2.15
C ASP A 72 46.99 -1.92 -3.06
N GLU A 73 47.67 -2.46 -4.06
CA GLU A 73 47.09 -3.45 -4.98
C GLU A 73 46.76 -4.79 -4.30
N ASN A 74 47.64 -5.29 -3.43
CA ASN A 74 47.49 -6.64 -2.88
C ASN A 74 46.76 -6.68 -1.53
N VAL A 75 46.58 -5.54 -0.84
CA VAL A 75 45.97 -5.49 0.49
C VAL A 75 44.84 -4.47 0.57
N ALA A 76 45.08 -3.19 0.28
CA ALA A 76 44.10 -2.13 0.52
C ALA A 76 42.87 -2.22 -0.40
N LYS A 77 43.06 -2.24 -1.72
CA LYS A 77 41.95 -2.34 -2.69
C LYS A 77 41.10 -3.61 -2.50
N PRO A 78 41.67 -4.81 -2.25
CA PRO A 78 40.87 -5.99 -1.94
C PRO A 78 40.01 -5.86 -0.68
N ILE A 79 40.51 -5.23 0.40
CA ILE A 79 39.73 -4.99 1.63
C ILE A 79 38.54 -4.07 1.36
N GLU A 80 38.76 -2.95 0.65
CA GLU A 80 37.69 -2.01 0.32
C GLU A 80 36.60 -2.66 -0.54
N ARG A 81 36.99 -3.45 -1.57
CA ARG A 81 36.04 -4.19 -2.42
C ARG A 81 35.23 -5.20 -1.62
N LEU A 82 35.86 -5.92 -0.68
CA LEU A 82 35.16 -6.87 0.19
C LEU A 82 34.17 -6.14 1.11
N SER A 83 34.58 -5.03 1.73
CA SER A 83 33.72 -4.23 2.60
C SER A 83 32.53 -3.62 1.86
N ALA A 84 32.73 -3.10 0.65
CA ALA A 84 31.66 -2.55 -0.17
C ALA A 84 30.60 -3.62 -0.50
N ARG A 85 31.04 -4.83 -0.84
CA ARG A 85 30.16 -5.95 -1.20
C ARG A 85 29.39 -6.51 0.00
N LEU A 86 29.99 -6.54 1.19
CA LEU A 86 29.28 -6.91 2.43
C LEU A 86 28.16 -5.91 2.74
N ARG A 87 28.40 -4.61 2.56
CA ARG A 87 27.35 -3.57 2.73
C ARG A 87 26.23 -3.72 1.71
N THR A 88 26.55 -3.92 0.43
CA THR A 88 25.51 -4.09 -0.60
C THR A 88 24.66 -5.33 -0.33
N ARG A 89 25.25 -6.43 0.15
CA ARG A 89 24.49 -7.66 0.41
C ARG A 89 23.61 -7.57 1.66
N ALA A 90 24.05 -6.85 2.69
CA ALA A 90 23.24 -6.59 3.88
C ALA A 90 21.98 -5.76 3.59
N HIS A 91 22.00 -4.92 2.54
CA HIS A 91 20.90 -4.01 2.23
C HIS A 91 20.08 -4.38 0.98
N ALA A 92 20.68 -5.04 -0.02
CA ALA A 92 20.05 -5.26 -1.33
C ALA A 92 19.72 -6.75 -1.63
N GLY A 93 20.10 -7.69 -0.77
CA GLY A 93 19.71 -9.10 -0.91
C GLY A 93 20.22 -9.85 -2.16
N THR A 94 21.18 -9.29 -2.91
CA THR A 94 21.61 -9.86 -4.20
C THR A 94 22.63 -11.00 -4.05
N GLY A 95 22.41 -12.09 -4.81
CA GLY A 95 23.14 -13.36 -4.74
C GLY A 95 24.38 -13.46 -5.65
N THR A 96 25.28 -12.48 -5.63
CA THR A 96 26.56 -12.61 -6.34
C THR A 96 27.57 -13.43 -5.52
N THR A 97 28.19 -14.44 -6.14
CA THR A 97 29.23 -15.27 -5.54
C THR A 97 30.52 -14.48 -5.39
N VAL A 98 31.23 -14.68 -4.27
CA VAL A 98 32.52 -14.01 -4.06
C VAL A 98 33.54 -14.60 -5.03
N ASP A 99 34.10 -13.73 -5.87
CA ASP A 99 35.20 -14.07 -6.74
C ASP A 99 36.43 -14.40 -5.89
N LYS A 100 36.72 -15.71 -5.78
CA LYS A 100 37.78 -16.28 -4.95
C LYS A 100 39.17 -15.79 -5.35
N ASP A 101 39.32 -15.26 -6.57
CA ASP A 101 40.59 -14.76 -7.07
C ASP A 101 40.91 -13.34 -6.60
N ALA A 102 39.90 -12.50 -6.36
CA ALA A 102 40.09 -11.12 -5.90
C ALA A 102 40.47 -11.02 -4.42
N ALA A 103 40.11 -12.01 -3.60
CA ALA A 103 40.36 -12.05 -2.15
C ALA A 103 41.52 -12.97 -1.74
N ARG A 104 42.27 -13.50 -2.72
CA ARG A 104 43.36 -14.47 -2.54
C ARG A 104 44.42 -14.01 -1.52
N TYR A 105 44.59 -12.70 -1.35
CA TYR A 105 45.58 -12.11 -0.45
C TYR A 105 45.06 -11.77 0.97
N LEU A 106 43.78 -12.00 1.26
CA LEU A 106 43.15 -11.64 2.54
C LEU A 106 43.14 -12.75 3.60
N GLY A 107 43.67 -13.93 3.28
CA GLY A 107 43.76 -15.05 4.24
C GLY A 107 42.38 -15.55 4.68
N ASP A 108 42.20 -15.82 5.99
CA ASP A 108 40.96 -16.38 6.56
C ASP A 108 39.77 -15.41 6.59
N LEU A 109 40.01 -14.12 6.31
CA LEU A 109 38.97 -13.10 6.31
C LEU A 109 37.92 -13.35 5.21
N ALA A 110 38.37 -13.79 4.04
CA ALA A 110 37.50 -14.08 2.90
C ALA A 110 36.56 -15.28 3.15
N PRO A 111 37.06 -16.48 3.54
CA PRO A 111 36.19 -17.61 3.84
C PRO A 111 35.28 -17.39 5.05
N ALA A 112 35.70 -16.61 6.06
CA ALA A 112 34.84 -16.26 7.19
C ALA A 112 33.68 -15.32 6.78
N ALA A 113 33.96 -14.33 5.94
CA ALA A 113 32.94 -13.45 5.38
C ALA A 113 31.94 -14.22 4.50
N ASP A 114 32.42 -15.17 3.69
CA ASP A 114 31.57 -16.05 2.88
C ASP A 114 30.66 -16.94 3.74
N ALA A 115 31.18 -17.53 4.81
CA ALA A 115 30.41 -18.40 5.71
C ALA A 115 29.28 -17.64 6.41
N ILE A 116 29.55 -16.44 6.94
CA ILE A 116 28.53 -15.58 7.57
C ILE A 116 27.46 -15.18 6.55
N THR A 117 27.91 -14.81 5.35
CA THR A 117 27.02 -14.39 4.27
C THR A 117 26.11 -15.53 3.81
N ALA A 118 26.63 -16.76 3.71
CA ALA A 118 25.84 -17.94 3.39
C ALA A 118 24.80 -18.25 4.48
N ALA A 119 25.20 -18.23 5.75
CA ALA A 119 24.30 -18.49 6.88
C ALA A 119 23.16 -17.45 7.00
N LEU A 120 23.44 -16.18 6.69
CA LEU A 120 22.41 -15.13 6.67
C LEU A 120 21.42 -15.30 5.49
N SER A 121 21.91 -15.67 4.30
CA SER A 121 21.04 -15.95 3.15
C SER A 121 20.12 -17.16 3.40
N GLU A 122 20.64 -18.23 4.01
CA GLU A 122 19.86 -19.43 4.34
C GLU A 122 18.76 -19.14 5.38
N ASN A 123 19.08 -18.34 6.41
CA ASN A 123 18.10 -17.92 7.40
C ASN A 123 17.01 -16.99 6.82
N ALA A 124 17.37 -16.06 5.92
CA ALA A 124 16.42 -15.17 5.26
C ALA A 124 15.41 -15.96 4.41
N VAL A 125 15.90 -16.92 3.59
CA VAL A 125 15.04 -17.78 2.76
C VAL A 125 14.14 -18.66 3.63
N SER A 126 14.68 -19.28 4.69
CA SER A 126 13.86 -20.13 5.58
C SER A 126 12.79 -19.34 6.34
N THR A 127 13.06 -18.08 6.69
CA THR A 127 12.09 -17.20 7.37
C THR A 127 10.98 -16.79 6.40
N ALA A 128 11.34 -16.37 5.18
CA ALA A 128 10.37 -16.05 4.13
C ALA A 128 9.47 -17.25 3.80
N GLN A 129 10.05 -18.45 3.68
CA GLN A 129 9.28 -19.68 3.42
C GLN A 129 8.32 -20.02 4.57
N ARG A 130 8.74 -19.82 5.81
CA ARG A 130 7.91 -20.07 7.00
C ARG A 130 6.74 -19.11 7.09
N ILE A 131 6.97 -17.83 6.79
CA ILE A 131 5.91 -16.81 6.70
C ILE A 131 4.94 -17.17 5.56
N ALA A 132 5.44 -17.55 4.39
CA ALA A 132 4.61 -17.96 3.26
C ALA A 132 3.74 -19.18 3.59
N ASN A 133 4.33 -20.22 4.21
CA ASN A 133 3.61 -21.43 4.60
C ASN A 133 2.54 -21.17 5.66
N GLU A 134 2.85 -20.36 6.69
CA GLU A 134 1.85 -19.98 7.71
C GLU A 134 0.75 -19.08 7.12
N THR A 135 1.09 -18.16 6.22
CA THR A 135 0.09 -17.32 5.54
C THR A 135 -0.83 -18.16 4.68
N ALA A 136 -0.28 -19.12 3.93
CA ALA A 136 -1.05 -20.05 3.11
C ALA A 136 -1.95 -20.94 3.98
N ARG A 137 -1.44 -21.45 5.10
CA ARG A 137 -2.22 -22.23 6.06
C ARG A 137 -3.35 -21.43 6.68
N LEU A 138 -3.09 -20.22 7.18
CA LEU A 138 -4.12 -19.33 7.73
C LEU A 138 -5.16 -18.97 6.67
N THR A 139 -4.76 -18.78 5.41
CA THR A 139 -5.68 -18.51 4.30
C THR A 139 -6.53 -19.74 3.98
N ALA A 140 -5.96 -20.94 4.03
CA ALA A 140 -6.69 -22.19 3.85
C ALA A 140 -7.66 -22.47 5.01
N GLU A 141 -7.22 -22.32 6.26
CA GLU A 141 -8.07 -22.42 7.46
C GLU A 141 -9.19 -21.38 7.42
N LYS A 142 -8.91 -20.13 7.03
CA LYS A 142 -9.93 -19.09 6.83
C LYS A 142 -10.92 -19.50 5.74
N THR A 143 -10.44 -19.95 4.58
CA THR A 143 -11.30 -20.42 3.47
C THR A 143 -12.18 -21.59 3.91
N GLN A 144 -11.62 -22.53 4.67
CA GLN A 144 -12.36 -23.69 5.17
C GLN A 144 -13.39 -23.32 6.24
N LEU A 145 -13.06 -22.41 7.16
CA LEU A 145 -14.02 -21.86 8.12
C LEU A 145 -15.14 -21.11 7.39
N THR A 146 -14.82 -20.33 6.36
CA THR A 146 -15.82 -19.67 5.51
C THR A 146 -16.72 -20.70 4.80
N ALA A 147 -16.16 -21.80 4.29
CA ALA A 147 -16.91 -22.88 3.63
C ALA A 147 -17.81 -23.68 4.60
N LEU A 148 -17.40 -23.87 5.86
CA LEU A 148 -18.24 -24.54 6.88
C LEU A 148 -19.36 -23.62 7.40
N LEU A 149 -19.07 -22.33 7.59
CA LEU A 149 -20.11 -21.33 7.95
C LEU A 149 -21.15 -21.17 6.82
N THR A 150 -20.73 -21.45 5.59
CA THR A 150 -21.53 -21.38 4.36
C THR A 150 -22.64 -22.45 4.28
N GLU A 151 -22.53 -23.58 4.99
CA GLU A 151 -23.53 -24.66 5.00
C GLU A 151 -24.68 -24.46 5.99
N ILE A 152 -24.61 -23.44 6.86
CA ILE A 152 -25.70 -23.08 7.76
C ILE A 152 -26.54 -22.01 7.04
N PRO A 153 -27.82 -22.27 6.70
CA PRO A 153 -28.66 -21.37 5.90
C PRO A 153 -29.23 -20.24 6.77
N VAL A 154 -28.35 -19.52 7.47
CA VAL A 154 -28.77 -18.52 8.43
C VAL A 154 -27.90 -17.29 8.28
N ALA A 155 -28.54 -16.18 7.91
CA ALA A 155 -27.88 -14.90 7.70
C ALA A 155 -27.45 -14.31 9.04
N THR A 156 -26.14 -14.17 9.24
CA THR A 156 -25.57 -13.71 10.51
C THR A 156 -25.03 -12.28 10.39
N LEU A 157 -25.48 -11.42 11.30
CA LEU A 157 -24.99 -10.06 11.47
C LEU A 157 -24.50 -9.85 12.91
N LEU A 158 -23.43 -9.06 13.05
CA LEU A 158 -23.00 -8.51 14.31
C LEU A 158 -23.30 -7.03 14.35
N ILE A 159 -23.99 -6.58 15.40
CA ILE A 159 -24.43 -5.20 15.56
C ILE A 159 -23.80 -4.61 16.83
N ASN A 160 -23.27 -3.39 16.74
CA ASN A 160 -22.71 -2.69 17.90
C ASN A 160 -23.81 -2.09 18.80
N ALA A 161 -23.43 -1.38 19.85
CA ALA A 161 -24.37 -0.72 20.76
C ALA A 161 -25.11 0.49 20.14
N ASP A 162 -24.70 0.97 18.97
CA ASP A 162 -25.34 2.08 18.27
C ASP A 162 -26.27 1.60 17.14
N ASP A 163 -26.62 0.31 17.14
CA ASP A 163 -27.40 -0.38 16.11
C ASP A 163 -26.76 -0.32 14.71
N GLN A 164 -25.42 -0.31 14.63
CA GLN A 164 -24.66 -0.31 13.37
C GLN A 164 -24.06 -1.68 13.06
N ILE A 165 -24.00 -2.02 11.77
CA ILE A 165 -23.46 -3.29 11.27
C ILE A 165 -21.93 -3.31 11.40
N VAL A 166 -21.40 -4.30 12.13
CA VAL A 166 -19.97 -4.54 12.37
C VAL A 166 -19.45 -5.69 11.52
N LEU A 167 -20.30 -6.69 11.31
CA LEU A 167 -20.01 -7.88 10.52
C LEU A 167 -21.30 -8.38 9.88
N TYR A 168 -21.18 -8.90 8.66
CA TYR A 168 -22.21 -9.66 7.98
C TYR A 168 -21.57 -10.79 7.16
N ASP A 169 -22.23 -11.94 7.09
CA ASP A 169 -21.86 -13.03 6.17
C ASP A 169 -22.51 -12.86 4.78
N GLY A 170 -22.24 -13.79 3.86
CA GLY A 170 -22.78 -13.72 2.50
C GLY A 170 -24.30 -13.77 2.45
N GLN A 171 -24.93 -14.61 3.28
CA GLN A 171 -26.38 -14.74 3.35
C GLN A 171 -27.02 -13.47 3.91
N ALA A 172 -26.41 -12.85 4.92
CA ALA A 172 -26.83 -11.54 5.40
C ALA A 172 -26.66 -10.45 4.34
N ALA A 173 -25.58 -10.48 3.56
CA ALA A 173 -25.40 -9.55 2.45
C ALA A 173 -26.56 -9.63 1.45
N GLU A 174 -27.07 -10.82 1.16
CA GLU A 174 -28.21 -11.01 0.25
C GLU A 174 -29.53 -10.54 0.83
N VAL A 175 -29.79 -10.79 2.13
CA VAL A 175 -30.95 -10.22 2.84
C VAL A 175 -30.93 -8.70 2.73
N LEU A 176 -29.79 -8.08 3.08
CA LEU A 176 -29.62 -6.64 3.04
C LEU A 176 -29.78 -6.09 1.61
N ALA A 177 -29.21 -6.77 0.62
CA ALA A 177 -29.23 -6.38 -0.80
C ALA A 177 -30.62 -6.28 -1.41
N GLN A 178 -31.64 -6.96 -0.84
CA GLN A 178 -33.04 -6.79 -1.25
C GLN A 178 -33.55 -5.37 -0.99
N GLN A 179 -33.00 -4.70 0.02
CA GLN A 179 -33.40 -3.37 0.46
C GLN A 179 -32.41 -2.30 -0.04
N ALA A 180 -31.12 -2.51 0.18
CA ALA A 180 -30.05 -1.61 -0.28
C ALA A 180 -28.69 -2.34 -0.32
N VAL A 181 -27.69 -1.76 -0.97
CA VAL A 181 -26.34 -2.34 -0.99
C VAL A 181 -25.83 -2.53 0.46
N PRO A 182 -25.31 -3.70 0.86
CA PRO A 182 -24.81 -3.96 2.22
C PRO A 182 -23.63 -3.07 2.58
N ARG A 183 -23.55 -2.65 3.85
CA ARG A 183 -22.58 -1.67 4.33
C ARG A 183 -22.19 -1.89 5.79
N LEU A 184 -20.90 -2.02 6.06
CA LEU A 184 -20.29 -1.87 7.36
C LEU A 184 -20.50 -0.44 7.87
N ASN A 185 -20.63 -0.31 9.18
CA ASN A 185 -20.90 0.93 9.89
C ASN A 185 -22.23 1.60 9.49
N ALA A 186 -23.09 0.94 8.70
CA ALA A 186 -24.42 1.46 8.41
C ALA A 186 -25.39 1.17 9.57
N PRO A 187 -26.29 2.11 9.90
CA PRO A 187 -27.37 1.84 10.83
C PRO A 187 -28.28 0.72 10.32
N LEU A 188 -28.73 -0.17 11.20
CA LEU A 188 -29.64 -1.25 10.85
C LEU A 188 -30.99 -0.72 10.31
N ALA A 189 -31.35 0.50 10.72
CA ALA A 189 -32.51 1.25 10.24
C ALA A 189 -32.46 1.60 8.73
N ASP A 190 -31.31 1.44 8.06
CA ASP A 190 -31.21 1.60 6.60
C ASP A 190 -31.74 0.39 5.83
N TYR A 191 -32.03 -0.72 6.52
CA TYR A 191 -32.45 -1.98 5.90
C TYR A 191 -33.77 -2.51 6.47
N PHE A 192 -34.05 -2.21 7.75
CA PHE A 192 -35.25 -2.69 8.44
C PHE A 192 -36.00 -1.54 9.12
N ASP A 193 -37.29 -1.74 9.36
CA ASP A 193 -38.14 -0.77 10.04
C ASP A 193 -37.60 -0.42 11.45
N PRO A 194 -37.39 0.87 11.75
CA PRO A 194 -36.86 1.31 13.04
C PRO A 194 -37.71 0.90 14.25
N ALA A 195 -39.04 0.78 14.10
CA ALA A 195 -39.90 0.39 15.21
C ALA A 195 -39.71 -1.09 15.57
N SER A 196 -39.55 -1.95 14.56
CA SER A 196 -39.25 -3.38 14.74
C SER A 196 -37.90 -3.60 15.46
N ILE A 197 -36.85 -2.87 15.04
CA ILE A 197 -35.52 -2.90 15.68
C ILE A 197 -35.61 -2.46 17.15
N LYS A 198 -36.28 -1.32 17.41
CA LYS A 198 -36.44 -0.78 18.77
C LYS A 198 -37.23 -1.73 19.68
N ALA A 199 -38.26 -2.38 19.15
CA ALA A 199 -39.06 -3.36 19.89
C ALA A 199 -38.24 -4.61 20.25
N ALA A 200 -37.41 -5.11 19.33
CA ALA A 200 -36.49 -6.22 19.59
C ALA A 200 -35.45 -5.83 20.65
N ARG A 201 -34.82 -4.66 20.51
CA ARG A 201 -33.81 -4.14 21.44
C ARG A 201 -34.34 -3.98 22.87
N THR A 202 -35.54 -3.42 23.01
CA THR A 202 -36.20 -3.24 24.32
C THR A 202 -36.49 -4.58 24.98
N ALA A 203 -36.99 -5.57 24.23
CA ALA A 203 -37.26 -6.91 24.74
C ALA A 203 -35.98 -7.65 25.18
N MET A 204 -34.92 -7.55 24.36
CA MET A 204 -33.62 -8.17 24.64
C MET A 204 -32.98 -7.57 25.90
N ASN A 205 -32.97 -6.24 26.04
CA ASN A 205 -32.39 -5.57 27.20
C ASN A 205 -33.14 -5.86 28.50
N LYS A 206 -34.48 -6.00 28.44
CA LYS A 206 -35.30 -6.35 29.62
C LYS A 206 -35.06 -7.78 30.10
N GLY A 207 -34.84 -8.71 29.16
CA GLY A 207 -34.66 -10.14 29.46
C GLY A 207 -33.22 -10.56 29.71
N GLY A 208 -32.23 -9.83 29.18
CA GLY A 208 -30.81 -10.20 29.20
C GLY A 208 -30.50 -11.54 28.53
N LYS A 209 -31.41 -12.04 27.68
CA LYS A 209 -31.41 -13.36 27.07
C LYS A 209 -31.70 -13.27 25.58
N GLU A 210 -31.44 -14.36 24.87
CA GLU A 210 -31.82 -14.51 23.47
C GLU A 210 -33.34 -14.38 23.28
N ILE A 211 -33.75 -13.68 22.23
CA ILE A 211 -35.16 -13.50 21.86
C ILE A 211 -35.35 -13.78 20.37
N ASN A 212 -36.57 -14.15 20.00
CA ASN A 212 -36.99 -14.31 18.61
C ASN A 212 -38.10 -13.30 18.31
N ARG A 213 -37.93 -12.48 17.28
CA ARG A 213 -38.93 -11.52 16.81
C ARG A 213 -38.83 -11.27 15.31
N PRO A 214 -39.95 -10.99 14.63
CA PRO A 214 -39.91 -10.58 13.24
C PRO A 214 -39.32 -9.17 13.10
N LEU A 215 -38.58 -8.96 12.01
CA LEU A 215 -38.15 -7.67 11.49
C LEU A 215 -38.92 -7.37 10.20
N GLU A 216 -39.40 -6.15 10.07
CA GLU A 216 -40.05 -5.71 8.84
C GLU A 216 -39.02 -5.01 7.95
N GLY A 217 -39.04 -5.28 6.64
CA GLY A 217 -38.28 -4.52 5.64
C GLY A 217 -38.81 -3.10 5.50
N LEU A 218 -38.03 -2.21 4.88
CA LEU A 218 -38.42 -0.79 4.72
C LEU A 218 -39.65 -0.59 3.81
N ASP A 219 -39.94 -1.56 2.94
CA ASP A 219 -41.11 -1.56 2.08
C ASP A 219 -42.40 -1.99 2.81
N GLY A 220 -42.30 -2.53 4.03
CA GLY A 220 -43.40 -3.11 4.79
C GLY A 220 -44.04 -4.34 4.13
N GLN A 221 -43.45 -4.87 3.05
CA GLN A 221 -43.95 -6.03 2.31
C GLN A 221 -43.27 -7.32 2.79
N GLN A 222 -42.03 -7.21 3.27
CA GLN A 222 -41.22 -8.35 3.69
C GLN A 222 -41.08 -8.39 5.22
N SER A 223 -41.28 -9.57 5.80
CA SER A 223 -41.07 -9.84 7.23
C SER A 223 -40.06 -10.98 7.36
N TYR A 224 -39.05 -10.77 8.20
CA TYR A 224 -37.95 -11.69 8.42
C TYR A 224 -37.97 -12.21 9.86
N ASP A 225 -37.99 -13.52 10.05
CA ASP A 225 -37.87 -14.09 11.39
C ASP A 225 -36.41 -13.98 11.87
N ALA A 226 -36.19 -13.15 12.88
CA ALA A 226 -34.86 -12.85 13.40
C ALA A 226 -34.71 -13.30 14.86
N ARG A 227 -33.56 -13.89 15.16
CA ARG A 227 -33.12 -14.19 16.52
C ARG A 227 -32.04 -13.20 16.92
N PHE A 228 -32.17 -12.66 18.13
CA PHE A 228 -31.28 -11.64 18.68
C PHE A 228 -30.63 -12.18 19.93
N LYS A 229 -29.30 -12.17 19.95
CA LYS A 229 -28.51 -12.65 21.08
C LYS A 229 -27.63 -11.51 21.61
N PRO A 230 -27.86 -11.04 22.85
CA PRO A 230 -27.03 -9.98 23.43
C PRO A 230 -25.60 -10.48 23.64
N MET A 231 -24.63 -9.57 23.52
CA MET A 231 -23.20 -9.88 23.66
C MET A 231 -22.56 -9.24 24.89
N GLN A 232 -21.53 -9.90 25.42
CA GLN A 232 -20.70 -9.35 26.49
C GLN A 232 -19.83 -8.22 25.89
N GLY A 233 -19.99 -6.99 26.40
CA GLY A 233 -19.31 -5.80 25.87
C GLY A 233 -20.21 -4.83 25.11
N GLY A 234 -21.51 -5.11 25.01
CA GLY A 234 -22.48 -4.27 24.28
C GLY A 234 -22.76 -4.78 22.88
N GLY A 235 -23.84 -4.28 22.26
CA GLY A 235 -24.34 -4.78 20.98
C GLY A 235 -25.01 -6.15 21.07
N TYR A 236 -25.23 -6.77 19.91
CA TYR A 236 -25.91 -8.05 19.78
C TYR A 236 -25.60 -8.73 18.46
N MET A 237 -25.69 -10.06 18.46
CA MET A 237 -25.68 -10.88 17.25
C MET A 237 -27.12 -11.05 16.78
N MET A 238 -27.34 -10.85 15.48
CA MET A 238 -28.62 -11.01 14.82
C MET A 238 -28.53 -12.13 13.80
N ILE A 239 -29.51 -13.02 13.82
CA ILE A 239 -29.54 -14.25 13.04
C ILE A 239 -30.88 -14.28 12.32
N ILE A 240 -30.90 -14.11 11.01
CA ILE A 240 -32.12 -14.10 10.20
C ILE A 240 -32.29 -15.48 9.55
N ASP A 241 -33.47 -16.07 9.71
CA ASP A 241 -33.83 -17.29 8.98
C ASP A 241 -33.99 -16.96 7.49
N ALA A 242 -33.08 -17.50 6.67
CA ALA A 242 -33.00 -17.24 5.25
C ALA A 242 -33.73 -18.32 4.41
N ALA A 243 -34.59 -19.16 5.01
CA ALA A 243 -35.25 -20.29 4.36
C ALA A 243 -36.06 -19.95 3.08
N HIS A 244 -36.35 -18.66 2.83
CA HIS A 244 -37.08 -18.18 1.65
C HIS A 244 -36.24 -17.42 0.63
N ILE A 245 -34.91 -17.37 0.78
CA ILE A 245 -34.02 -16.67 -0.15
C ILE A 245 -33.55 -17.67 -1.20
N GLU A 246 -33.93 -17.46 -2.46
CA GLU A 246 -33.35 -18.19 -3.59
C GLU A 246 -31.93 -17.64 -3.85
N ILE A 247 -30.93 -18.38 -3.37
CA ILE A 247 -29.52 -18.03 -3.51
C ILE A 247 -28.90 -18.82 -4.65
N SER A 248 -28.16 -18.14 -5.55
CA SER A 248 -27.38 -18.83 -6.57
C SER A 248 -26.29 -19.68 -5.90
N PRO A 249 -26.15 -20.99 -6.23
CA PRO A 249 -25.14 -21.87 -5.63
C PRO A 249 -23.69 -21.38 -5.77
N GLU A 250 -23.43 -20.55 -6.79
CA GLU A 250 -22.09 -20.07 -7.18
C GLU A 250 -21.74 -18.69 -6.60
N ALA A 251 -22.65 -18.03 -5.88
CA ALA A 251 -22.39 -16.71 -5.29
C ALA A 251 -21.26 -16.79 -4.25
N ALA A 252 -20.28 -15.89 -4.37
CA ALA A 252 -19.20 -15.79 -3.39
C ALA A 252 -19.77 -15.37 -2.03
N ARG A 253 -19.41 -16.10 -0.96
CA ARG A 253 -19.89 -15.87 0.42
C ARG A 253 -18.80 -15.34 1.34
N PRO A 254 -18.19 -14.17 1.07
CA PRO A 254 -17.16 -13.64 1.95
C PRO A 254 -17.77 -13.17 3.27
N LEU A 255 -17.13 -13.51 4.38
CA LEU A 255 -17.41 -12.88 5.67
C LEU A 255 -16.80 -11.47 5.67
N VAL A 256 -17.63 -10.43 5.81
CA VAL A 256 -17.20 -9.03 5.82
C VAL A 256 -17.30 -8.49 7.24
N TYR A 257 -16.22 -7.90 7.76
CA TYR A 257 -16.19 -7.42 9.15
C TYR A 257 -15.15 -6.33 9.40
N ASP A 258 -15.42 -5.50 10.40
CA ASP A 258 -14.43 -4.66 11.06
C ASP A 258 -14.75 -4.53 12.56
N PHE A 259 -14.07 -5.33 13.40
CA PHE A 259 -14.32 -5.34 14.84
C PHE A 259 -13.93 -4.05 15.57
N ASP A 260 -13.15 -3.15 14.95
CA ASP A 260 -12.88 -1.83 15.52
C ASP A 260 -14.18 -1.01 15.64
N LEU A 261 -15.22 -1.35 14.86
CA LEU A 261 -16.54 -0.72 14.91
C LEU A 261 -17.36 -1.10 16.16
N MET A 262 -16.95 -2.12 16.92
CA MET A 262 -17.66 -2.55 18.14
C MET A 262 -17.70 -1.48 19.22
N GLN A 263 -16.68 -0.61 19.30
CA GLN A 263 -16.58 0.42 20.34
C GLN A 263 -17.51 1.61 20.09
N GLY A 264 -18.17 1.66 18.92
CA GLY A 264 -18.95 2.80 18.46
C GLY A 264 -18.04 3.99 18.14
N ARG A 265 -18.40 4.79 17.15
CA ARG A 265 -17.83 6.14 17.03
C ARG A 265 -18.69 7.02 17.92
N GLY A 266 -18.18 7.42 19.09
CA GLY A 266 -18.85 8.40 19.93
C GLY A 266 -19.20 9.68 19.15
N THR A 267 -19.92 10.63 19.76
CA THR A 267 -20.42 11.86 19.12
C THR A 267 -19.35 12.87 18.70
N ALA A 268 -18.13 12.43 18.35
CA ALA A 268 -17.04 13.25 17.90
C ALA A 268 -17.43 14.00 16.62
N LYS A 269 -17.09 15.29 16.56
CA LYS A 269 -17.28 16.09 15.35
C LYS A 269 -16.41 15.50 14.23
N LEU A 270 -16.92 15.53 13.00
CA LEU A 270 -16.22 15.02 11.82
C LEU A 270 -14.79 15.59 11.71
N ASP A 271 -14.64 16.90 11.91
CA ASP A 271 -13.35 17.61 11.80
C ASP A 271 -12.27 17.09 12.77
N GLU A 272 -12.67 16.55 13.91
CA GLU A 272 -11.78 16.02 14.95
C GLU A 272 -11.52 14.52 14.78
N THR A 273 -12.25 13.86 13.88
CA THR A 273 -12.12 12.41 13.66
C THR A 273 -10.79 12.10 12.98
N PRO A 274 -10.03 11.09 13.46
CA PRO A 274 -8.80 10.65 12.80
C PRO A 274 -9.07 10.22 11.36
N ILE A 275 -8.26 10.69 10.40
CA ILE A 275 -8.49 10.46 8.97
C ILE A 275 -8.48 8.96 8.62
N GLY A 276 -7.56 8.18 9.19
CA GLY A 276 -7.49 6.73 9.01
C GLY A 276 -8.64 5.95 9.65
N LYS A 277 -9.42 6.58 10.54
CA LYS A 277 -10.59 5.98 11.20
C LYS A 277 -11.91 6.44 10.58
N LEU A 278 -11.90 7.09 9.42
CA LEU A 278 -13.12 7.48 8.72
C LEU A 278 -13.66 6.37 7.83
N THR A 279 -14.89 6.60 7.37
CA THR A 279 -15.53 5.82 6.32
C THR A 279 -15.58 6.68 5.07
N PHE A 280 -15.08 6.16 3.96
CA PHE A 280 -15.06 6.82 2.67
C PHE A 280 -15.91 6.04 1.67
N THR A 281 -16.65 6.75 0.83
CA THR A 281 -17.23 6.21 -0.40
C THR A 281 -16.47 6.81 -1.56
N VAL A 282 -15.62 6.00 -2.18
CA VAL A 282 -14.80 6.40 -3.31
C VAL A 282 -15.56 6.06 -4.58
N PHE A 283 -15.72 7.01 -5.50
CA PHE A 283 -16.52 6.83 -6.69
C PHE A 283 -15.93 7.53 -7.91
N ASP A 284 -16.42 7.11 -9.06
CA ASP A 284 -16.13 7.67 -10.38
C ASP A 284 -17.38 7.56 -11.27
N THR A 285 -17.50 8.43 -12.27
CA THR A 285 -18.59 8.39 -13.24
C THR A 285 -18.09 8.41 -14.68
N GLU A 286 -18.68 7.55 -15.51
CA GLU A 286 -18.51 7.64 -16.96
C GLU A 286 -19.68 8.42 -17.56
N THR A 287 -19.40 9.20 -18.60
CA THR A 287 -20.36 10.18 -19.11
C THR A 287 -20.39 10.21 -20.64
N THR A 288 -21.47 10.76 -21.21
CA THR A 288 -21.58 10.96 -22.66
C THR A 288 -20.61 12.03 -23.17
N GLY A 289 -19.96 12.80 -22.30
CA GLY A 289 -19.01 13.85 -22.65
C GLY A 289 -18.62 14.69 -21.42
N LEU A 290 -17.74 15.67 -21.60
CA LEU A 290 -17.07 16.37 -20.50
C LEU A 290 -17.83 17.59 -19.96
N LEU A 291 -19.06 17.86 -20.39
CA LEU A 291 -19.78 19.06 -20.00
C LEU A 291 -20.95 18.73 -19.05
N PRO A 292 -20.82 18.91 -17.72
CA PRO A 292 -21.88 18.58 -16.75
C PRO A 292 -23.22 19.28 -16.95
N HIS A 293 -23.30 20.34 -17.77
CA HIS A 293 -24.53 21.05 -18.09
C HIS A 293 -25.21 20.55 -19.39
N LYS A 294 -24.54 19.69 -20.18
CA LYS A 294 -25.03 19.18 -21.47
C LYS A 294 -25.00 17.66 -21.60
N ASP A 295 -24.00 17.01 -21.02
CA ASP A 295 -23.78 15.56 -21.13
C ASP A 295 -24.47 14.80 -20.00
N GLU A 296 -24.61 13.47 -20.10
CA GLU A 296 -25.31 12.62 -19.13
C GLU A 296 -24.38 11.52 -18.58
N ILE A 297 -24.67 11.03 -17.38
CA ILE A 297 -23.95 9.88 -16.78
C ILE A 297 -24.41 8.59 -17.47
N VAL A 298 -23.46 7.71 -17.78
CA VAL A 298 -23.69 6.37 -18.36
C VAL A 298 -23.25 5.22 -17.45
N GLN A 299 -22.41 5.48 -16.45
CA GLN A 299 -22.03 4.50 -15.42
C GLN A 299 -21.67 5.21 -14.11
N ILE A 300 -22.00 4.59 -12.98
CA ILE A 300 -21.53 4.97 -11.65
C ILE A 300 -20.78 3.78 -11.08
N GLY A 301 -19.53 3.98 -10.70
CA GLY A 301 -18.70 3.00 -10.01
C GLY A 301 -18.37 3.51 -8.63
N ALA A 302 -18.52 2.69 -7.59
CA ALA A 302 -18.14 3.09 -6.24
C ALA A 302 -17.68 1.91 -5.38
N VAL A 303 -16.79 2.20 -4.44
CA VAL A 303 -16.32 1.26 -3.42
C VAL A 303 -16.24 1.95 -2.07
N ARG A 304 -16.36 1.19 -0.98
CA ARG A 304 -16.21 1.73 0.39
C ARG A 304 -14.86 1.41 0.99
N VAL A 305 -14.33 2.37 1.74
CA VAL A 305 -13.14 2.23 2.57
C VAL A 305 -13.56 2.48 4.01
N VAL A 306 -13.33 1.52 4.90
CA VAL A 306 -13.62 1.63 6.34
C VAL A 306 -12.33 1.43 7.10
N ASN A 307 -12.00 2.38 7.97
CA ASN A 307 -10.79 2.35 8.80
C ASN A 307 -9.51 2.07 7.98
N GLY A 308 -9.37 2.75 6.84
CA GLY A 308 -8.23 2.62 5.95
C GLY A 308 -8.17 1.34 5.13
N ARG A 309 -9.24 0.54 5.06
CA ARG A 309 -9.31 -0.70 4.27
C ARG A 309 -10.47 -0.68 3.31
N ILE A 310 -10.22 -1.04 2.05
CA ILE A 310 -11.29 -1.27 1.06
C ILE A 310 -12.14 -2.46 1.54
N VAL A 311 -13.45 -2.28 1.61
CA VAL A 311 -14.37 -3.31 2.09
C VAL A 311 -14.81 -4.20 0.92
N PRO A 312 -14.49 -5.51 0.94
CA PRO A 312 -14.90 -6.41 -0.13
C PRO A 312 -16.42 -6.50 -0.25
N GLY A 313 -16.95 -6.48 -1.47
CA GLY A 313 -18.38 -6.63 -1.75
C GLY A 313 -19.23 -5.37 -1.57
N GLU A 314 -18.72 -4.34 -0.89
CA GLU A 314 -19.38 -3.03 -0.82
C GLU A 314 -19.05 -2.22 -2.07
N VAL A 315 -19.78 -2.53 -3.14
CA VAL A 315 -19.49 -2.03 -4.49
C VAL A 315 -20.78 -1.58 -5.18
N ILE A 316 -20.69 -0.49 -5.94
CA ILE A 316 -21.65 -0.14 -6.98
C ILE A 316 -20.94 -0.26 -8.32
N ASP A 317 -21.56 -0.96 -9.26
CA ASP A 317 -21.18 -1.00 -10.67
C ASP A 317 -22.46 -0.91 -11.50
N GLN A 318 -22.96 0.33 -11.65
CA GLN A 318 -24.29 0.58 -12.19
C GLN A 318 -24.19 1.33 -13.51
N LEU A 319 -24.54 0.65 -14.61
CA LEU A 319 -24.83 1.32 -15.87
C LEU A 319 -26.09 2.18 -15.74
N VAL A 320 -26.11 3.31 -16.43
CA VAL A 320 -27.20 4.30 -16.35
C VAL A 320 -27.69 4.56 -17.76
N ASP A 321 -29.01 4.49 -17.98
CA ASP A 321 -29.61 4.92 -19.23
C ASP A 321 -29.57 6.46 -19.32
N PRO A 322 -28.75 7.05 -20.22
CA PRO A 322 -28.64 8.49 -20.35
C PRO A 322 -29.83 9.10 -21.11
N ARG A 323 -30.75 8.28 -21.65
CA ARG A 323 -31.89 8.66 -22.50
C ARG A 323 -31.51 9.47 -23.74
N ARG A 324 -30.30 9.22 -24.24
CA ARG A 324 -29.74 9.82 -25.46
C ARG A 324 -28.66 8.90 -26.04
N PRO A 325 -28.33 9.04 -27.33
CA PRO A 325 -27.20 8.31 -27.90
C PRO A 325 -25.88 8.68 -27.21
N ILE A 326 -25.05 7.67 -26.94
CA ILE A 326 -23.69 7.84 -26.43
C ILE A 326 -22.76 8.19 -27.62
N PRO A 327 -22.01 9.31 -27.57
CA PRO A 327 -21.08 9.65 -28.64
C PRO A 327 -19.99 8.57 -28.83
N PRO A 328 -19.64 8.20 -30.08
CA PRO A 328 -18.62 7.17 -30.33
C PRO A 328 -17.25 7.46 -29.71
N ALA A 329 -16.92 8.75 -29.54
CA ALA A 329 -15.68 9.16 -28.88
C ALA A 329 -15.65 8.75 -27.40
N SER A 330 -16.77 8.89 -26.68
CA SER A 330 -16.90 8.51 -25.27
C SER A 330 -16.87 6.99 -25.12
N THR A 331 -17.64 6.26 -25.96
CA THR A 331 -17.57 4.79 -26.03
C THR A 331 -16.17 4.26 -26.32
N LYS A 332 -15.37 4.96 -27.14
CA LYS A 332 -13.98 4.54 -27.40
C LYS A 332 -13.11 4.59 -26.14
N VAL A 333 -13.40 5.49 -25.21
CA VAL A 333 -12.70 5.61 -23.92
C VAL A 333 -13.25 4.53 -22.97
N HIS A 334 -14.51 4.68 -22.55
CA HIS A 334 -15.06 3.94 -21.41
C HIS A 334 -15.72 2.60 -21.77
N LYS A 335 -15.76 2.25 -23.06
CA LYS A 335 -16.32 1.00 -23.63
C LYS A 335 -17.82 0.77 -23.44
N VAL A 336 -18.52 1.57 -22.63
CA VAL A 336 -19.99 1.57 -22.54
C VAL A 336 -20.65 1.92 -23.89
N THR A 337 -21.60 1.08 -24.32
CA THR A 337 -22.35 1.23 -25.58
C THR A 337 -23.85 1.47 -25.31
N ASP A 338 -24.57 2.03 -26.29
CA ASP A 338 -26.03 2.21 -26.21
C ASP A 338 -26.78 0.91 -25.89
N ALA A 339 -26.29 -0.23 -26.41
CA ALA A 339 -26.89 -1.54 -26.16
C ALA A 339 -26.75 -1.99 -24.69
N MET A 340 -25.65 -1.63 -24.02
CA MET A 340 -25.41 -1.98 -22.63
C MET A 340 -26.30 -1.17 -21.67
N VAL A 341 -26.55 0.10 -22.00
CA VAL A 341 -27.37 1.00 -21.17
C VAL A 341 -28.88 0.87 -21.45
N ALA A 342 -29.27 0.19 -22.53
CA ALA A 342 -30.66 -0.05 -22.85
C ALA A 342 -31.37 -0.84 -21.74
N GLY A 343 -32.45 -0.28 -21.18
CA GLY A 343 -33.21 -0.90 -20.09
C GLY A 343 -32.59 -0.76 -18.70
N GLN A 344 -31.42 -0.13 -18.59
CA GLN A 344 -30.80 0.20 -17.31
C GLN A 344 -31.58 1.30 -16.58
N PRO A 345 -31.46 1.42 -15.25
CA PRO A 345 -32.10 2.51 -14.52
C PRO A 345 -31.59 3.88 -15.01
N GLY A 346 -32.50 4.85 -15.10
CA GLY A 346 -32.11 6.24 -15.31
C GLY A 346 -31.49 6.86 -14.06
N ILE A 347 -30.86 8.03 -14.24
CA ILE A 347 -30.10 8.74 -13.20
C ILE A 347 -30.87 9.01 -11.90
N ALA A 348 -32.19 9.15 -11.94
CA ALA A 348 -33.01 9.35 -10.74
C ALA A 348 -32.95 8.15 -9.76
N ARG A 349 -32.93 6.91 -10.29
CA ARG A 349 -32.85 5.69 -9.47
C ARG A 349 -31.40 5.37 -9.13
N ALA A 350 -30.52 5.34 -10.14
CA ALA A 350 -29.10 5.03 -9.94
C ALA A 350 -28.41 6.03 -8.98
N GLY A 351 -28.66 7.32 -9.14
CA GLY A 351 -28.12 8.36 -8.26
C GLY A 351 -28.67 8.31 -6.85
N ARG A 352 -29.95 7.96 -6.66
CA ARG A 352 -30.52 7.75 -5.31
C ARG A 352 -29.91 6.54 -4.62
N GLN A 353 -29.69 5.45 -5.36
CA GLN A 353 -29.00 4.27 -4.84
C GLN A 353 -27.56 4.60 -4.43
N PHE A 354 -26.83 5.36 -5.26
CA PHE A 354 -25.49 5.85 -4.92
C PHE A 354 -25.50 6.77 -3.69
N HIS A 355 -26.45 7.71 -3.59
CA HIS A 355 -26.61 8.56 -2.41
C HIS A 355 -26.85 7.73 -1.14
N CYS A 356 -27.76 6.75 -1.20
CA CYS A 356 -27.99 5.84 -0.08
C CYS A 356 -26.72 5.08 0.33
N PHE A 357 -25.94 4.63 -0.64
CA PHE A 357 -24.68 3.93 -0.41
C PHE A 357 -23.61 4.84 0.22
N ALA A 358 -23.58 6.12 -0.15
CA ALA A 358 -22.65 7.12 0.35
C ALA A 358 -23.01 7.70 1.73
N ARG A 359 -24.19 7.41 2.29
CA ARG A 359 -24.61 7.92 3.61
C ARG A 359 -23.59 7.64 4.71
N ASP A 360 -23.42 8.62 5.60
CA ASP A 360 -22.51 8.57 6.76
C ASP A 360 -21.04 8.30 6.37
N SER A 361 -20.63 8.76 5.18
CA SER A 361 -19.27 8.65 4.68
C SER A 361 -18.77 9.95 4.05
N VAL A 362 -17.45 10.09 3.97
CA VAL A 362 -16.81 11.11 3.15
C VAL A 362 -16.79 10.62 1.71
N ILE A 363 -17.33 11.42 0.79
CA ILE A 363 -17.26 11.14 -0.64
C ILE A 363 -15.86 11.46 -1.14
N VAL A 364 -15.28 10.56 -1.92
CA VAL A 364 -13.95 10.72 -2.51
C VAL A 364 -14.01 10.47 -4.01
N ALA A 365 -13.39 11.33 -4.79
CA ALA A 365 -13.22 11.15 -6.23
C ALA A 365 -11.87 11.73 -6.68
N HIS A 366 -11.51 11.49 -7.93
CA HIS A 366 -10.32 12.04 -8.57
C HIS A 366 -10.74 13.18 -9.51
N ASN A 367 -10.51 14.44 -9.12
CA ASN A 367 -11.20 15.62 -9.68
C ASN A 367 -12.70 15.62 -9.34
N ALA A 368 -12.99 15.54 -8.04
CA ALA A 368 -14.35 15.45 -7.49
C ALA A 368 -15.33 16.52 -7.99
N PRO A 369 -14.95 17.79 -8.28
CA PRO A 369 -15.88 18.77 -8.84
C PRO A 369 -16.57 18.30 -10.12
N PHE A 370 -15.89 17.53 -10.98
CA PHE A 370 -16.44 17.02 -12.23
C PHE A 370 -17.63 16.09 -11.96
N ASP A 371 -17.41 14.98 -11.26
CA ASP A 371 -18.46 13.99 -10.96
C ASP A 371 -19.59 14.59 -10.12
N MET A 372 -19.23 15.40 -9.12
CA MET A 372 -20.20 16.05 -8.25
C MET A 372 -21.08 17.04 -9.00
N ALA A 373 -20.58 17.71 -10.05
CA ALA A 373 -21.40 18.60 -10.87
C ALA A 373 -22.53 17.84 -11.59
N PHE A 374 -22.27 16.63 -12.11
CA PHE A 374 -23.31 15.79 -12.71
C PHE A 374 -24.35 15.34 -11.67
N LEU A 375 -23.90 14.89 -10.49
CA LEU A 375 -24.80 14.44 -9.42
C LEU A 375 -25.65 15.60 -8.87
N GLN A 376 -25.06 16.78 -8.68
CA GLN A 376 -25.75 17.99 -8.22
C GLN A 376 -26.81 18.47 -9.21
N ARG A 377 -26.55 18.39 -10.52
CA ARG A 377 -27.53 18.74 -11.55
C ARG A 377 -28.82 17.93 -11.41
N HIS A 378 -28.71 16.66 -11.06
CA HIS A 378 -29.83 15.72 -10.99
C HIS A 378 -30.44 15.56 -9.60
N LYS A 379 -29.94 16.26 -8.58
CA LYS A 379 -30.41 16.14 -7.18
C LYS A 379 -31.93 16.23 -7.01
N GLY A 380 -32.59 17.10 -7.78
CA GLY A 380 -34.05 17.24 -7.77
C GLY A 380 -34.78 16.02 -8.33
N ARG A 381 -34.26 15.41 -9.40
CA ARG A 381 -34.81 14.15 -9.97
C ARG A 381 -34.55 12.97 -9.06
N MET A 382 -33.39 12.95 -8.42
CA MET A 382 -33.01 11.96 -7.42
C MET A 382 -33.74 12.16 -6.10
N GLY A 383 -34.36 13.32 -5.84
CA GLY A 383 -35.00 13.63 -4.55
C GLY A 383 -34.03 13.51 -3.36
N VAL A 384 -32.80 13.99 -3.52
CA VAL A 384 -31.74 13.94 -2.51
C VAL A 384 -31.09 15.31 -2.31
N VAL A 385 -30.38 15.45 -1.18
CA VAL A 385 -29.49 16.57 -0.90
C VAL A 385 -28.07 16.03 -0.78
N TRP A 386 -27.14 16.60 -1.52
CA TRP A 386 -25.71 16.28 -1.45
C TRP A 386 -25.04 17.21 -0.44
N ASP A 387 -25.08 16.80 0.83
CA ASP A 387 -24.49 17.46 2.00
C ASP A 387 -23.22 16.74 2.51
N HIS A 388 -22.78 15.73 1.77
CA HIS A 388 -21.67 14.89 2.18
C HIS A 388 -20.37 15.68 2.18
N PRO A 389 -19.49 15.45 3.17
CA PRO A 389 -18.11 15.94 3.10
C PRO A 389 -17.40 15.32 1.89
N ILE A 390 -16.61 16.13 1.18
CA ILE A 390 -15.92 15.74 -0.05
C ILE A 390 -14.41 15.82 0.17
N LEU A 391 -13.69 14.83 -0.34
CA LEU A 391 -12.23 14.81 -0.41
C LEU A 391 -11.79 14.51 -1.85
N ASP A 392 -10.83 15.26 -2.36
CA ASP A 392 -10.33 15.11 -3.73
C ASP A 392 -8.91 14.55 -3.72
N THR A 393 -8.69 13.43 -4.42
CA THR A 393 -7.37 12.80 -4.48
C THR A 393 -6.34 13.60 -5.29
N VAL A 394 -6.75 14.50 -6.18
CA VAL A 394 -5.86 15.48 -6.83
C VAL A 394 -5.29 16.44 -5.79
N LEU A 395 -6.14 16.98 -4.92
CA LEU A 395 -5.70 17.89 -3.85
C LEU A 395 -4.84 17.17 -2.81
N LEU A 396 -5.20 15.93 -2.44
CA LEU A 396 -4.35 15.10 -1.58
C LEU A 396 -2.98 14.84 -2.21
N SER A 397 -2.95 14.58 -3.52
CA SER A 397 -1.73 14.41 -4.30
C SER A 397 -0.87 15.67 -4.26
N ALA A 398 -1.46 16.86 -4.44
CA ALA A 398 -0.74 18.13 -4.32
C ALA A 398 -0.18 18.36 -2.91
N VAL A 399 -0.96 18.03 -1.88
CA VAL A 399 -0.53 18.13 -0.47
C VAL A 399 0.63 17.20 -0.17
N LEU A 400 0.65 15.98 -0.73
CA LEU A 400 1.67 14.97 -0.45
C LEU A 400 2.90 15.06 -1.36
N PHE A 401 2.73 15.35 -2.63
CA PHE A 401 3.81 15.27 -3.62
C PHE A 401 4.24 16.65 -4.16
N GLY A 402 3.46 17.70 -3.89
CA GLY A 402 3.73 19.07 -4.34
C GLY A 402 2.88 19.43 -5.56
N ALA A 403 2.45 20.69 -5.63
CA ALA A 403 1.49 21.18 -6.63
C ALA A 403 2.02 21.24 -8.08
N SER A 404 3.33 21.11 -8.28
CA SER A 404 3.96 21.12 -9.60
C SER A 404 4.03 19.74 -10.26
N GLU A 405 3.63 18.69 -9.55
CA GLU A 405 3.69 17.32 -10.02
C GLU A 405 2.51 16.99 -10.94
N THR A 406 2.66 15.91 -11.72
CA THR A 406 1.52 15.35 -12.45
C THR A 406 0.57 14.65 -11.49
N HIS A 407 -0.69 15.07 -11.50
CA HIS A 407 -1.74 14.63 -10.57
C HIS A 407 -2.85 13.83 -11.25
N THR A 408 -2.64 13.26 -12.44
CA THR A 408 -3.60 12.33 -13.05
C THR A 408 -3.69 11.03 -12.26
N LEU A 409 -4.80 10.30 -12.39
CA LEU A 409 -4.99 9.00 -11.72
C LEU A 409 -3.88 8.03 -12.14
N ASP A 410 -3.51 8.02 -13.42
CA ASP A 410 -2.38 7.21 -13.93
C ASP A 410 -1.06 7.54 -13.24
N ALA A 411 -0.73 8.83 -13.11
CA ALA A 411 0.50 9.25 -12.44
C ALA A 411 0.49 8.91 -10.94
N LEU A 412 -0.68 8.93 -10.30
CA LEU A 412 -0.83 8.49 -8.92
C LEU A 412 -0.68 6.98 -8.77
N CYS A 413 -1.29 6.21 -9.68
CA CYS A 413 -1.18 4.77 -9.71
C CYS A 413 0.27 4.33 -9.92
N GLU A 414 0.98 4.92 -10.88
CA GLU A 414 2.40 4.66 -11.10
C GLU A 414 3.24 5.01 -9.87
N ARG A 415 3.06 6.22 -9.31
CA ARG A 415 3.83 6.70 -8.16
C ARG A 415 3.62 5.84 -6.90
N LEU A 416 2.43 5.28 -6.73
CA LEU A 416 2.05 4.50 -5.55
C LEU A 416 2.05 3.00 -5.79
N ASP A 417 2.50 2.51 -6.95
CA ASP A 417 2.54 1.10 -7.34
C ASP A 417 1.15 0.43 -7.37
N VAL A 418 0.10 1.17 -7.78
CA VAL A 418 -1.28 0.67 -7.94
C VAL A 418 -1.43 0.13 -9.36
N THR A 419 -1.85 -1.12 -9.49
CA THR A 419 -2.07 -1.75 -10.79
C THR A 419 -3.57 -1.84 -11.08
N ILE A 420 -4.00 -1.23 -12.18
CA ILE A 420 -5.37 -1.36 -12.69
C ILE A 420 -5.35 -2.45 -13.77
N PRO A 421 -6.13 -3.54 -13.64
CA PRO A 421 -6.28 -4.50 -14.72
C PRO A 421 -6.78 -3.81 -15.98
N GLU A 422 -6.16 -4.10 -17.13
CA GLU A 422 -6.51 -3.44 -18.40
C GLU A 422 -8.01 -3.56 -18.75
N ALA A 423 -8.64 -4.69 -18.38
CA ALA A 423 -10.06 -4.93 -18.60
C ALA A 423 -11.00 -4.03 -17.75
N LEU A 424 -10.49 -3.45 -16.67
CA LEU A 424 -11.24 -2.54 -15.78
C LEU A 424 -10.84 -1.07 -15.98
N ARG A 425 -9.75 -0.80 -16.73
CA ARG A 425 -9.28 0.56 -17.00
C ARG A 425 -10.33 1.33 -17.81
N HIS A 426 -10.57 2.59 -17.45
CA HIS A 426 -11.62 3.42 -18.04
C HIS A 426 -13.01 2.78 -17.90
N THR A 427 -13.24 2.17 -16.76
CA THR A 427 -14.60 1.85 -16.32
C THR A 427 -14.79 2.56 -14.99
N ALA A 428 -16.01 3.02 -14.73
CA ALA A 428 -16.28 3.74 -13.48
C ALA A 428 -15.86 2.92 -12.25
N LEU A 429 -16.11 1.60 -12.26
CA LEU A 429 -15.72 0.73 -11.16
C LEU A 429 -14.19 0.59 -11.04
N GLY A 430 -13.48 0.41 -12.17
CA GLY A 430 -12.04 0.26 -12.16
C GLY A 430 -11.33 1.51 -11.66
N ASP A 431 -11.78 2.69 -12.11
CA ASP A 431 -11.18 3.97 -11.72
C ASP A 431 -11.54 4.34 -10.27
N ALA A 432 -12.75 4.01 -9.80
CA ALA A 432 -13.12 4.12 -8.38
C ALA A 432 -12.26 3.20 -7.48
N ARG A 433 -11.99 1.96 -7.90
CA ARG A 433 -11.11 1.03 -7.18
C ARG A 433 -9.68 1.52 -7.12
N ALA A 434 -9.13 1.97 -8.25
CA ALA A 434 -7.80 2.54 -8.33
C ALA A 434 -7.67 3.77 -7.41
N THR A 435 -8.66 4.67 -7.45
CA THR A 435 -8.73 5.84 -6.59
C THR A 435 -8.79 5.45 -5.11
N ALA A 436 -9.49 4.36 -4.76
CA ALA A 436 -9.55 3.86 -3.39
C ALA A 436 -8.22 3.27 -2.91
N GLU A 437 -7.50 2.53 -3.77
CA GLU A 437 -6.17 2.02 -3.46
C GLU A 437 -5.15 3.16 -3.28
N VAL A 438 -5.21 4.17 -4.17
CA VAL A 438 -4.43 5.42 -4.05
C VAL A 438 -4.73 6.10 -2.71
N LEU A 439 -6.01 6.30 -2.37
CA LEU A 439 -6.43 6.92 -1.11
C LEU A 439 -5.86 6.15 0.09
N VAL A 440 -6.02 4.82 0.13
CA VAL A 440 -5.54 3.96 1.22
C VAL A 440 -4.02 4.09 1.41
N ARG A 441 -3.24 4.23 0.32
CA ARG A 441 -1.79 4.44 0.39
C ARG A 441 -1.42 5.85 0.83
N MET A 442 -2.24 6.85 0.53
CA MET A 442 -2.04 8.24 0.96
C MET A 442 -2.36 8.48 2.44
N LEU A 443 -3.35 7.77 3.02
CA LEU A 443 -3.76 7.93 4.42
C LEU A 443 -2.57 7.91 5.43
N PRO A 444 -1.71 6.87 5.45
CA PRO A 444 -0.56 6.86 6.37
C PRO A 444 0.48 7.95 6.04
N MET A 445 0.57 8.41 4.79
CA MET A 445 1.47 9.52 4.42
C MET A 445 0.97 10.86 4.97
N LEU A 446 -0.34 11.09 4.97
CA LEU A 446 -0.96 12.27 5.59
C LEU A 446 -0.70 12.28 7.10
N GLU A 447 -0.90 11.13 7.76
CA GLU A 447 -0.62 10.97 9.18
C GLU A 447 0.85 11.22 9.51
N ALA A 448 1.78 10.71 8.68
CA ALA A 448 3.22 10.95 8.84
C ALA A 448 3.61 12.43 8.67
N ARG A 449 2.81 13.23 7.96
CA ARG A 449 2.95 14.70 7.87
C ARG A 449 2.28 15.46 9.01
N GLY A 450 1.69 14.77 9.99
CA GLY A 450 0.95 15.37 11.09
C GLY A 450 -0.48 15.78 10.73
N LEU A 451 -0.98 15.43 9.54
CA LEU A 451 -2.37 15.67 9.14
C LEU A 451 -3.25 14.50 9.60
N THR A 452 -3.45 14.39 10.91
CA THR A 452 -4.05 13.20 11.53
C THR A 452 -5.58 13.22 11.58
N THR A 453 -6.22 14.38 11.43
CA THR A 453 -7.70 14.51 11.48
C THR A 453 -8.27 15.00 10.15
N PHE A 454 -9.56 14.74 9.93
CA PHE A 454 -10.26 15.21 8.74
C PHE A 454 -10.18 16.73 8.57
N GLY A 455 -10.41 17.50 9.64
CA GLY A 455 -10.36 18.95 9.60
C GLY A 455 -8.98 19.49 9.22
N ALA A 456 -7.91 18.85 9.70
CA ALA A 456 -6.54 19.21 9.34
C ALA A 456 -6.27 18.97 7.84
N VAL A 457 -6.71 17.82 7.32
CA VAL A 457 -6.58 17.50 5.88
C VAL A 457 -7.34 18.51 5.02
N ILE A 458 -8.59 18.80 5.36
CA ILE A 458 -9.42 19.77 4.61
C ILE A 458 -8.84 21.20 4.67
N ALA A 459 -8.29 21.61 5.80
CA ALA A 459 -7.65 22.91 5.92
C ALA A 459 -6.44 23.04 4.98
N GLU A 460 -5.67 21.96 4.83
CA GLU A 460 -4.49 21.95 3.95
C GLU A 460 -4.86 21.89 2.47
N THR A 461 -5.82 21.04 2.08
CA THR A 461 -6.25 20.92 0.68
C THR A 461 -6.85 22.22 0.13
N ARG A 462 -7.50 23.04 0.97
CA ARG A 462 -8.00 24.37 0.59
C ARG A 462 -6.91 25.31 0.05
N ARG A 463 -5.65 25.15 0.46
CA ARG A 463 -4.53 25.96 -0.07
C ARG A 463 -4.21 25.64 -1.53
N HIS A 464 -4.64 24.48 -2.00
CA HIS A 464 -4.39 23.95 -3.33
C HIS A 464 -5.60 24.02 -4.28
N GLY A 465 -6.71 24.64 -3.85
CA GLY A 465 -7.98 24.63 -4.59
C GLY A 465 -7.91 25.14 -6.04
N ARG A 466 -6.97 26.04 -6.38
CA ARG A 466 -6.77 26.54 -7.74
C ARG A 466 -6.45 25.44 -8.76
N LEU A 467 -5.83 24.33 -8.34
CA LEU A 467 -5.53 23.20 -9.22
C LEU A 467 -6.79 22.62 -9.86
N LEU A 468 -7.92 22.64 -9.15
CA LEU A 468 -9.18 22.15 -9.69
C LEU A 468 -9.81 23.13 -10.69
N GLU A 469 -9.52 24.43 -10.58
CA GLU A 469 -9.97 25.42 -11.57
C GLU A 469 -9.21 25.28 -12.90
N ASP A 470 -7.93 24.90 -12.84
CA ASP A 470 -7.09 24.72 -14.03
C ASP A 470 -7.37 23.39 -14.77
N LEU A 471 -7.95 22.41 -14.09
CA LEU A 471 -8.26 21.08 -14.63
C LEU A 471 -9.65 20.97 -15.27
N ASN A 472 -10.57 21.88 -14.95
CA ASN A 472 -11.97 21.90 -15.41
C ASN A 472 -12.19 22.99 -16.45
#